data_AF-A0A2G6DA56-F1
#
_entry.id   AF-A0A2G6DA56-F1
#
_cell.length_a   1.000
_cell.length_b   1.000
_cell.length_c   1.000
_cell.angle_alpha   90.00
_cell.angle_beta   90.00
_cell.angle_gamma   90.00
#
_symmetry.space_group_name_H-M   'P 1'
#
loop_
_entity.id
_entity.type
_entity.pdbx_description
1 polymer ?
#
loop_
_entity_poly.entity_id
_entity_poly.type
_entity_poly.pdbx_seq_one_letter_code
_entity_poly.pdbx_strand_id
1 'polypeptide(L)'
;MVFWVLYTAFYLVLVIVILLWSALQADIKIAALSPLLFLGLFPLLNAPLDWLSLGVTRSLLYAIADHKHHGAAALLWALLDWLMAVLFLLLICLVMVGAIAALNGASLALGGVTIFDLSVIFQHMHDDPFAAENRWVYVILLSTLLPTAIHLFLVSWAVLLWFPAQWSMWAVQSWEEKQIQHDLAKYLTVSFYWILFAPLALLAPLVMYYLLYWVLHEQGNGYYLGGQLLDMMEAFADSVAHSANAWVTGWLR
;
A
#
# COMPACT_ATOMS: atom_id res chain seq x y z
N MET A 1 -23.70 7.62 -3.89
CA MET A 1 -24.35 6.74 -2.89
C MET A 1 -24.69 5.38 -3.47
N VAL A 2 -25.38 5.28 -4.61
CA VAL A 2 -25.73 4.00 -5.27
C VAL A 2 -24.52 3.10 -5.53
N PHE A 3 -23.42 3.65 -6.06
CA PHE A 3 -22.17 2.89 -6.28
C PHE A 3 -21.67 2.19 -5.01
N TRP A 4 -21.58 2.92 -3.89
CA TRP A 4 -21.09 2.37 -2.61
C TRP A 4 -21.98 1.25 -2.09
N VAL A 5 -23.30 1.40 -2.20
CA VAL A 5 -24.24 0.34 -1.79
C VAL A 5 -24.05 -0.91 -2.65
N LEU A 6 -23.96 -0.76 -3.97
CA LEU A 6 -23.77 -1.89 -4.89
C LEU A 6 -22.40 -2.55 -4.70
N TYR A 7 -21.34 -1.76 -4.52
CA TYR A 7 -19.98 -2.24 -4.26
C TYR A 7 -19.93 -3.07 -2.97
N THR A 8 -20.42 -2.50 -1.87
CA THR A 8 -20.47 -3.17 -0.57
C THR A 8 -21.32 -4.43 -0.63
N ALA A 9 -22.51 -4.37 -1.25
CA ALA A 9 -23.37 -5.54 -1.41
C ALA A 9 -22.70 -6.64 -2.24
N PHE A 10 -22.06 -6.29 -3.35
CA PHE A 10 -21.34 -7.25 -4.20
C PHE A 10 -20.24 -7.97 -3.43
N TYR A 11 -19.36 -7.24 -2.75
CA TYR A 11 -18.26 -7.86 -2.00
C TYR A 11 -18.71 -8.63 -0.77
N LEU A 12 -19.76 -8.17 -0.08
CA LEU A 12 -20.38 -8.94 1.01
C LEU A 12 -20.95 -10.26 0.50
N VAL A 13 -21.69 -10.24 -0.62
CA VAL A 13 -22.20 -11.46 -1.25
C VAL A 13 -21.05 -12.36 -1.68
N LEU A 14 -19.99 -11.82 -2.26
CA LEU A 14 -18.81 -12.58 -2.65
C LEU A 14 -18.16 -13.27 -1.45
N VAL A 15 -17.94 -12.56 -0.34
CA VAL A 15 -17.39 -13.13 0.91
C VAL A 15 -18.30 -14.23 1.44
N ILE A 16 -19.62 -13.99 1.49
CA ILE A 16 -20.60 -14.99 1.94
C ILE A 16 -20.55 -16.24 1.05
N VAL A 17 -20.52 -16.06 -0.28
CA VAL A 17 -20.44 -17.17 -1.23
C VAL A 17 -19.16 -17.97 -1.03
N ILE A 18 -18.02 -17.31 -0.82
CA ILE A 18 -16.74 -17.99 -0.56
C ILE A 18 -16.80 -18.77 0.76
N LEU A 19 -17.38 -18.20 1.81
CA LEU A 19 -17.55 -18.88 3.11
C LEU A 19 -18.52 -20.06 3.04
N LEU A 20 -19.63 -19.93 2.32
CA LEU A 20 -20.57 -21.02 2.12
C LEU A 20 -19.95 -22.13 1.26
N TRP A 21 -19.23 -21.74 0.21
CA TRP A 21 -18.52 -22.68 -0.65
C TRP A 21 -17.44 -23.43 0.13
N SER A 22 -16.69 -22.73 1.00
CA SER A 22 -15.67 -23.36 1.84
C SER A 22 -16.27 -24.36 2.82
N ALA A 23 -17.39 -24.01 3.46
CA ALA A 23 -18.09 -24.88 4.40
C ALA A 23 -18.62 -26.17 3.72
N LEU A 24 -18.94 -26.10 2.43
CA LEU A 24 -19.44 -27.25 1.65
C LEU A 24 -18.33 -28.19 1.16
N GLN A 25 -17.07 -27.76 1.21
CA GLN A 25 -15.94 -28.50 0.66
C GLN A 25 -15.02 -29.01 1.78
N ALA A 26 -15.22 -30.26 2.20
CA ALA A 26 -14.46 -30.89 3.28
C ALA A 26 -12.94 -31.06 2.98
N ASP A 27 -12.55 -31.06 1.69
CA ASP A 27 -11.20 -31.42 1.25
C ASP A 27 -10.39 -30.26 0.62
N ILE A 28 -10.93 -29.04 0.53
CA ILE A 28 -10.14 -27.92 0.01
C ILE A 28 -9.11 -27.52 1.07
N LYS A 29 -7.82 -27.66 0.72
CA LYS A 29 -6.71 -27.15 1.53
C LYS A 29 -6.93 -25.67 1.82
N ILE A 30 -6.86 -25.30 3.10
CA ILE A 30 -6.99 -23.93 3.62
C ILE A 30 -6.17 -22.93 2.79
N ALA A 31 -4.99 -23.33 2.30
CA ALA A 31 -4.11 -22.54 1.43
C ALA A 31 -4.74 -22.05 0.11
N ALA A 32 -5.72 -22.76 -0.47
CA ALA A 32 -6.39 -22.35 -1.71
C ALA A 32 -7.58 -21.39 -1.43
N LEU A 33 -8.15 -21.46 -0.23
CA LEU A 33 -9.19 -20.56 0.24
C LEU A 33 -8.64 -19.20 0.68
N SER A 34 -7.36 -19.17 1.09
CA SER A 34 -6.69 -17.97 1.56
C SER A 34 -6.73 -16.79 0.60
N PRO A 35 -6.34 -16.93 -0.68
CA PRO A 35 -6.36 -15.81 -1.61
C PRO A 35 -7.79 -15.40 -1.99
N LEU A 36 -8.75 -16.33 -1.98
CA LEU A 36 -10.15 -16.07 -2.32
C LEU A 36 -10.83 -15.22 -1.23
N LEU A 37 -10.67 -15.61 0.03
CA LEU A 37 -11.18 -14.82 1.16
C LEU A 37 -10.56 -13.44 1.18
N PHE A 38 -9.27 -13.33 0.88
CA PHE A 38 -8.63 -12.03 0.71
C PHE A 38 -9.21 -11.25 -0.48
N LEU A 39 -9.41 -11.85 -1.65
CA LEU A 39 -10.00 -11.16 -2.82
C LEU A 39 -11.42 -10.64 -2.57
N GLY A 40 -12.18 -11.24 -1.64
CA GLY A 40 -13.48 -10.72 -1.21
C GLY A 40 -13.38 -9.67 -0.10
N LEU A 41 -12.67 -9.99 0.98
CA LEU A 41 -12.63 -9.19 2.19
C LEU A 41 -11.73 -7.95 2.04
N PHE A 42 -10.61 -8.10 1.33
CA PHE A 42 -9.63 -7.02 1.19
C PHE A 42 -10.18 -5.83 0.42
N PRO A 43 -10.79 -5.95 -0.78
CA PRO A 43 -11.35 -4.78 -1.46
C PRO A 43 -12.48 -4.12 -0.66
N LEU A 44 -13.25 -4.90 0.10
CA LEU A 44 -14.32 -4.40 0.95
C LEU A 44 -13.76 -3.50 2.06
N LEU A 45 -12.69 -3.94 2.72
CA LEU A 45 -12.05 -3.21 3.83
C LEU A 45 -11.10 -2.10 3.34
N ASN A 46 -10.49 -2.27 2.18
CA ASN A 46 -9.55 -1.31 1.62
C ASN A 46 -10.25 -0.11 0.98
N ALA A 47 -11.41 -0.28 0.34
CA ALA A 47 -12.06 0.81 -0.39
C ALA A 47 -12.33 2.10 0.44
N PRO A 48 -12.76 2.03 1.71
CA PRO A 48 -12.88 3.24 2.55
C PRO A 48 -11.53 3.92 2.81
N LEU A 49 -10.48 3.14 3.05
CA LEU A 49 -9.13 3.66 3.28
C LEU A 49 -8.52 4.24 2.01
N ASP A 50 -8.73 3.59 0.86
CA ASP A 50 -8.34 4.13 -0.45
C ASP A 50 -9.04 5.46 -0.73
N TRP A 51 -10.34 5.56 -0.47
CA TRP A 51 -11.08 6.81 -0.67
C TRP A 51 -10.54 7.93 0.22
N LEU A 52 -10.27 7.63 1.49
CA LEU A 52 -9.70 8.58 2.44
C LEU A 52 -8.29 9.00 2.02
N SER A 53 -7.44 8.03 1.67
CA SER A 53 -6.07 8.23 1.21
C SER A 53 -6.00 9.08 -0.05
N LEU A 54 -6.86 8.81 -1.05
CA LEU A 54 -7.00 9.62 -2.25
C LEU A 54 -7.48 11.04 -1.92
N GLY A 55 -8.41 11.19 -0.97
CA GLY A 55 -8.88 12.49 -0.51
C GLY A 55 -7.76 13.33 0.11
N VAL A 56 -6.94 12.71 0.97
CA VAL A 56 -5.77 13.36 1.56
C VAL A 56 -4.75 13.71 0.48
N THR A 57 -4.36 12.76 -0.36
CA THR A 57 -3.38 12.97 -1.43
C THR A 57 -3.81 14.11 -2.36
N ARG A 58 -5.08 14.12 -2.76
CA ARG A 58 -5.65 15.18 -3.62
C ARG A 58 -5.61 16.55 -2.93
N SER A 59 -5.88 16.61 -1.63
CA SER A 59 -5.81 17.87 -0.87
C SER A 59 -4.38 18.41 -0.78
N LEU A 60 -3.39 17.52 -0.60
CA LEU A 60 -1.96 17.85 -0.58
C LEU A 60 -1.48 18.34 -1.94
N LEU A 61 -1.89 17.66 -3.02
CA LEU A 61 -1.55 18.07 -4.38
C LEU A 61 -2.17 19.40 -4.76
N TYR A 62 -3.42 19.69 -4.37
CA TYR A 62 -4.01 21.01 -4.58
C TYR A 62 -3.27 22.10 -3.80
N ALA A 63 -2.81 21.82 -2.58
CA ALA A 63 -2.03 22.77 -1.81
C ALA A 63 -0.69 23.13 -2.49
N ILE A 64 -0.08 22.17 -3.20
CA ILE A 64 1.13 22.40 -4.00
C ILE A 64 0.78 23.16 -5.30
N ALA A 65 -0.27 22.75 -6.00
CA ALA A 65 -0.66 23.31 -7.30
C ALA A 65 -1.15 24.76 -7.21
N ASP A 66 -1.82 25.16 -6.13
CA ASP A 66 -2.31 26.53 -5.91
C ASP A 66 -1.19 27.54 -5.57
N HIS A 67 0.08 27.21 -5.82
CA HIS A 67 1.25 28.05 -5.55
C HIS A 67 1.39 28.52 -4.09
N LYS A 68 0.69 27.87 -3.13
CA LYS A 68 0.79 28.21 -1.71
C LYS A 68 2.14 27.81 -1.11
N HIS A 69 2.84 26.86 -1.73
CA HIS A 69 4.10 26.31 -1.26
C HIS A 69 5.09 26.14 -2.43
N HIS A 70 6.21 26.84 -2.41
CA HIS A 70 7.27 26.75 -3.43
C HIS A 70 8.54 26.09 -2.87
N GLY A 71 9.30 25.43 -3.75
CA GLY A 71 10.61 24.85 -3.43
C GLY A 71 10.57 23.81 -2.31
N ALA A 72 11.35 24.02 -1.25
CA ALA A 72 11.49 23.08 -0.13
C ALA A 72 10.16 22.73 0.57
N ALA A 73 9.19 23.65 0.58
CA ALA A 73 7.88 23.38 1.15
C ALA A 73 7.09 22.32 0.36
N ALA A 74 7.20 22.30 -0.97
CA ALA A 74 6.56 21.28 -1.81
C ALA A 74 7.20 19.89 -1.58
N LEU A 75 8.51 19.83 -1.37
CA LEU A 75 9.21 18.59 -1.00
C LEU A 75 8.75 18.06 0.37
N LEU A 76 8.55 18.94 1.35
CA LEU A 76 8.01 18.55 2.66
C LEU A 76 6.60 17.96 2.56
N TRP A 77 5.73 18.56 1.74
CA TRP A 77 4.38 18.05 1.51
C TRP A 77 4.37 16.70 0.77
N ALA A 78 5.28 16.49 -0.20
CA ALA A 78 5.44 15.20 -0.85
C ALA A 78 5.95 14.11 0.12
N LEU A 79 6.87 14.47 1.04
CA LEU A 79 7.32 13.57 2.09
C LEU A 79 6.18 13.21 3.06
N LEU A 80 5.32 14.18 3.38
CA LEU A 80 4.16 13.96 4.25
C LEU A 80 3.13 13.03 3.60
N ASP A 81 2.88 13.17 2.30
CA ASP A 81 2.03 12.24 1.53
C ASP A 81 2.57 10.81 1.59
N TRP A 82 3.88 10.64 1.39
CA TRP A 82 4.53 9.34 1.52
C TRP A 82 4.40 8.75 2.93
N LEU A 83 4.64 9.55 3.98
CA LEU A 83 4.48 9.09 5.36
C LEU A 83 3.03 8.68 5.64
N MET A 84 2.06 9.44 5.12
CA MET A 84 0.64 9.12 5.25
C MET A 84 0.28 7.80 4.54
N ALA A 85 0.86 7.54 3.37
CA ALA A 85 0.67 6.27 2.67
C ALA A 85 1.19 5.07 3.49
N VAL A 86 2.34 5.22 4.16
CA VAL A 86 2.87 4.20 5.08
C VAL A 86 1.92 3.99 6.26
N LEU A 87 1.34 5.06 6.82
CA LEU A 87 0.34 4.94 7.89
C LEU A 87 -0.93 4.23 7.41
N PHE A 88 -1.43 4.53 6.21
CA PHE A 88 -2.57 3.82 5.63
C PHE A 88 -2.28 2.35 5.38
N LEU A 89 -1.06 2.01 4.95
CA LEU A 89 -0.62 0.63 4.81
C LEU A 89 -0.67 -0.12 6.15
N LEU A 90 -0.13 0.47 7.21
CA LEU A 90 -0.18 -0.14 8.55
C LEU A 90 -1.63 -0.26 9.05
N LEU A 91 -2.46 0.73 8.76
CA LEU A 91 -3.87 0.72 9.13
C LEU A 91 -4.66 -0.38 8.40
N ILE A 92 -4.47 -0.57 7.09
CA ILE A 92 -5.13 -1.66 6.37
C ILE A 92 -4.65 -3.02 6.86
N CYS A 93 -3.36 -3.20 7.18
CA CYS A 93 -2.87 -4.41 7.82
C CYS A 93 -3.63 -4.71 9.12
N LEU A 94 -3.75 -3.71 10.00
CA LEU A 94 -4.47 -3.83 11.27
C LEU A 94 -5.95 -4.18 11.05
N VAL A 95 -6.63 -3.47 10.15
CA VAL A 95 -8.05 -3.70 9.83
C VAL A 95 -8.26 -5.10 9.25
N MET A 96 -7.38 -5.57 8.36
CA MET A 96 -7.45 -6.90 7.79
C MET A 96 -7.27 -7.99 8.84
N VAL A 97 -6.21 -7.90 9.65
CA VAL A 97 -5.94 -8.85 10.74
C VAL A 97 -7.10 -8.86 11.72
N GLY A 98 -7.60 -7.68 12.13
CA GLY A 98 -8.73 -7.56 13.04
C GLY A 98 -10.02 -8.15 12.48
N ALA A 99 -10.33 -7.91 11.21
CA ALA A 99 -11.52 -8.48 10.58
C ALA A 99 -11.47 -10.01 10.53
N ILE A 100 -10.32 -10.58 10.16
CA ILE A 100 -10.13 -12.04 10.13
C ILE A 100 -10.20 -12.62 11.55
N ALA A 101 -9.54 -11.99 12.52
CA ALA A 101 -9.59 -12.40 13.92
C ALA A 101 -11.02 -12.37 14.48
N ALA A 102 -11.79 -11.33 14.17
CA ALA A 102 -13.19 -11.21 14.57
C ALA A 102 -14.06 -12.32 13.94
N LEU A 103 -13.85 -12.61 12.65
CA LEU A 103 -14.53 -13.71 11.95
C LEU A 103 -14.20 -15.07 12.58
N ASN A 104 -12.93 -15.33 12.91
CA ASN A 104 -12.53 -16.55 13.61
C ASN A 104 -13.17 -16.65 15.00
N GLY A 105 -13.09 -15.59 15.80
CA GLY A 105 -13.68 -15.56 17.14
C GLY A 105 -15.20 -15.79 17.12
N ALA A 106 -15.90 -15.19 16.16
CA ALA A 106 -17.32 -15.40 15.96
C ALA A 106 -17.65 -16.83 15.50
N SER A 107 -16.86 -17.40 14.59
CA SER A 107 -17.03 -18.79 14.13
C SER A 107 -16.88 -19.78 15.27
N LEU A 108 -15.83 -19.62 16.10
CA LEU A 108 -15.59 -20.45 17.28
C LEU A 108 -16.71 -20.33 18.32
N ALA A 109 -17.23 -19.13 18.56
CA ALA A 109 -18.35 -18.89 19.47
C ALA A 109 -19.63 -19.61 19.05
N LEU A 110 -19.83 -19.81 17.74
CA LEU A 110 -20.94 -20.56 17.17
C LEU A 110 -20.69 -22.09 17.09
N GLY A 111 -19.58 -22.56 17.68
CA GLY A 111 -19.19 -23.98 17.66
C GLY A 111 -18.55 -24.44 16.34
N GLY A 112 -18.17 -23.49 15.48
CA GLY A 112 -17.44 -23.75 14.23
C GLY A 112 -15.93 -23.91 14.43
N VAL A 113 -15.20 -23.84 13.31
CA VAL A 113 -13.73 -23.86 13.26
C VAL A 113 -13.19 -22.50 12.83
N THR A 114 -11.90 -22.26 13.04
CA THR A 114 -11.20 -21.09 12.49
C THR A 114 -11.33 -21.07 10.98
N ILE A 115 -11.88 -19.98 10.46
CA ILE A 115 -12.07 -19.77 9.03
C ILE A 115 -10.70 -19.59 8.36
N PHE A 116 -9.79 -18.92 9.05
CA PHE A 116 -8.47 -18.60 8.55
C PHE A 116 -7.45 -18.55 9.67
N ASP A 117 -6.52 -19.51 9.72
CA ASP A 117 -5.57 -19.60 10.82
C ASP A 117 -4.48 -18.53 10.72
N LEU A 118 -4.68 -17.42 11.45
CA LEU A 118 -3.74 -16.30 11.51
C LEU A 118 -2.45 -16.71 12.22
N SER A 119 -2.51 -17.57 13.23
CA SER A 119 -1.33 -18.01 14.00
C SER A 119 -0.37 -18.79 13.11
N VAL A 120 -0.89 -19.69 12.26
CA VAL A 120 -0.07 -20.41 11.27
C VAL A 120 0.63 -19.45 10.30
N ILE A 121 -0.04 -18.37 9.89
CA ILE A 121 0.54 -17.39 8.96
C ILE A 121 1.58 -16.52 9.64
N PHE A 122 1.32 -16.05 10.86
CA PHE A 122 2.32 -15.33 11.64
C PHE A 122 3.55 -16.20 11.89
N GLN A 123 3.36 -17.46 12.28
CA GLN A 123 4.45 -18.41 12.48
C GLN A 123 5.26 -18.65 11.19
N HIS A 124 4.62 -18.92 10.06
CA HIS A 124 5.33 -19.06 8.79
C HIS A 124 6.07 -17.78 8.37
N MET A 125 5.52 -16.60 8.69
CA MET A 125 6.19 -15.32 8.44
C MET A 125 7.35 -15.06 9.40
N HIS A 126 7.31 -15.59 10.63
CA HIS A 126 8.46 -15.57 11.55
C HIS A 126 9.57 -16.49 11.07
N ASP A 127 9.21 -17.71 10.63
CA ASP A 127 10.17 -18.75 10.26
C ASP A 127 10.86 -18.45 8.92
N ASP A 128 10.09 -18.11 7.88
CA ASP A 128 10.60 -17.69 6.57
C ASP A 128 9.70 -16.63 5.92
N PRO A 129 9.94 -15.34 6.19
CA PRO A 129 9.13 -14.26 5.64
C PRO A 129 9.04 -14.28 4.10
N PHE A 130 10.10 -14.74 3.41
CA PHE A 130 10.19 -14.66 1.95
C PHE A 130 9.88 -15.98 1.23
N ALA A 131 9.40 -16.98 1.97
CA ALA A 131 8.88 -18.22 1.43
C ALA A 131 7.87 -17.93 0.30
N ALA A 132 7.87 -18.77 -0.74
CA ALA A 132 6.96 -18.62 -1.87
C ALA A 132 5.48 -18.59 -1.44
N GLU A 133 5.16 -19.28 -0.34
CA GLU A 133 3.85 -19.38 0.30
C GLU A 133 3.40 -18.09 0.97
N ASN A 134 4.32 -17.20 1.35
CA ASN A 134 4.02 -15.92 2.00
C ASN A 134 3.93 -14.75 0.99
N ARG A 135 4.39 -14.95 -0.26
CA ARG A 135 4.44 -13.89 -1.29
C ARG A 135 3.11 -13.22 -1.58
N TRP A 136 2.00 -13.96 -1.48
CA TRP A 136 0.67 -13.40 -1.74
C TRP A 136 0.32 -12.30 -0.73
N VAL A 137 0.77 -12.41 0.53
CA VAL A 137 0.58 -11.37 1.56
C VAL A 137 1.23 -10.07 1.11
N TYR A 138 2.49 -10.14 0.68
CA TYR A 138 3.22 -8.97 0.17
C TYR A 138 2.60 -8.41 -1.10
N VAL A 139 2.17 -9.26 -2.05
CA VAL A 139 1.51 -8.80 -3.28
C VAL A 139 0.25 -8.00 -2.95
N ILE A 140 -0.59 -8.51 -2.05
CA ILE A 140 -1.82 -7.83 -1.66
C ILE A 140 -1.52 -6.54 -0.91
N LEU A 141 -0.66 -6.58 0.11
CA LEU A 141 -0.34 -5.40 0.91
C LEU A 141 0.36 -4.33 0.07
N LEU A 142 1.37 -4.69 -0.73
CA LEU A 142 2.09 -3.72 -1.57
C LEU A 142 1.23 -3.20 -2.74
N SER A 143 0.19 -3.93 -3.15
CA SER A 143 -0.77 -3.42 -4.14
C SER A 143 -1.55 -2.20 -3.64
N THR A 144 -1.73 -2.04 -2.32
CA THR A 144 -2.34 -0.82 -1.74
C THR A 144 -1.47 0.42 -1.93
N LEU A 145 -0.15 0.24 -2.11
CA LEU A 145 0.77 1.34 -2.38
C LEU A 145 0.82 1.72 -3.86
N LEU A 146 0.14 0.98 -4.73
CA LEU A 146 0.16 1.24 -6.17
C LEU A 146 -0.31 2.67 -6.52
N PRO A 147 -1.40 3.22 -5.93
CA PRO A 147 -1.78 4.61 -6.16
C PRO A 147 -0.67 5.60 -5.74
N THR A 148 -0.04 5.38 -4.59
CA THR A 148 1.10 6.19 -4.11
C THR A 148 2.30 6.10 -5.03
N ALA A 149 2.63 4.90 -5.53
CA ALA A 149 3.71 4.70 -6.48
C ALA A 149 3.47 5.43 -7.81
N ILE A 150 2.23 5.39 -8.31
CA ILE A 150 1.82 6.15 -9.52
C ILE A 150 1.91 7.65 -9.26
N HIS A 151 1.44 8.15 -8.11
CA HIS A 151 1.56 9.55 -7.77
C HIS A 151 3.03 10.00 -7.68
N LEU A 152 3.88 9.23 -7.01
CA LEU A 152 5.31 9.53 -6.91
C LEU A 152 5.97 9.54 -8.29
N PHE A 153 5.60 8.60 -9.17
CA PHE A 153 6.05 8.59 -10.56
C PHE A 153 5.65 9.87 -11.29
N LEU A 154 4.38 10.28 -11.21
CA LEU A 154 3.88 11.49 -11.85
C LEU A 154 4.50 12.78 -11.28
N VAL A 155 4.65 12.88 -9.96
CA VAL A 155 5.28 14.02 -9.28
C VAL A 155 6.75 14.11 -9.67
N SER A 156 7.47 13.00 -9.72
CA SER A 156 8.88 12.99 -10.13
C SER A 156 9.04 13.45 -11.58
N TRP A 157 8.11 13.07 -12.45
CA TRP A 157 8.02 13.59 -13.82
C TRP A 157 7.61 15.06 -13.90
N ALA A 158 6.77 15.55 -13.00
CA ALA A 158 6.44 16.97 -12.92
C ALA A 158 7.65 17.81 -12.44
N VAL A 159 8.45 17.30 -11.51
CA VAL A 159 9.71 17.93 -11.06
C VAL A 159 10.70 18.03 -12.22
N LEU A 160 10.75 17.03 -13.10
CA LEU A 160 11.54 17.11 -14.34
C LEU A 160 11.14 18.29 -15.23
N LEU A 161 9.86 18.65 -15.25
CA LEU A 161 9.35 19.82 -15.98
C LEU A 161 9.59 21.14 -15.23
N TRP A 162 9.97 21.09 -13.94
CA TRP A 162 10.37 22.25 -13.14
C TRP A 162 11.82 22.69 -13.41
N PHE A 163 12.37 22.36 -14.59
CA PHE A 163 13.61 23.01 -15.02
C PHE A 163 13.37 24.53 -15.02
N PRO A 164 14.25 25.34 -14.38
CA PRO A 164 14.00 26.76 -14.24
C PRO A 164 13.67 27.35 -15.61
N ALA A 165 12.51 27.98 -15.76
CA ALA A 165 12.06 28.49 -17.06
C ALA A 165 13.11 29.41 -17.72
N GLN A 166 13.91 30.08 -16.90
CA GLN A 166 15.03 30.92 -17.32
C GLN A 166 16.17 30.10 -17.96
N TRP A 167 16.42 28.90 -17.46
CA TRP A 167 17.46 27.99 -17.95
C TRP A 167 16.97 27.22 -19.17
N SER A 168 15.69 26.83 -19.24
CA SER A 168 15.10 26.25 -20.45
C SER A 168 15.04 27.30 -21.57
N MET A 169 14.60 28.52 -21.27
CA MET A 169 14.61 29.62 -22.23
C MET A 169 16.05 29.95 -22.66
N TRP A 170 17.02 30.05 -21.75
CA TRP A 170 18.43 30.24 -22.11
C TRP A 170 18.98 29.11 -22.99
N ALA A 171 18.61 27.86 -22.70
CA ALA A 171 19.04 26.71 -23.48
C ALA A 171 18.45 26.69 -24.89
N VAL A 172 17.20 27.16 -25.07
CA VAL A 172 16.44 27.08 -26.33
C VAL A 172 16.48 28.39 -27.15
N GLN A 173 16.77 29.54 -26.54
CA GLN A 173 16.70 30.88 -27.16
C GLN A 173 17.68 31.10 -28.34
N SER A 174 18.56 30.16 -28.64
CA SER A 174 19.51 30.25 -29.76
C SER A 174 19.57 28.99 -30.61
N TRP A 175 18.55 28.14 -30.57
CA TRP A 175 18.49 26.93 -31.39
C TRP A 175 17.98 27.24 -32.80
N GLU A 176 18.78 27.97 -33.59
CA GLU A 176 18.64 27.93 -35.05
C GLU A 176 19.32 26.66 -35.57
N GLU A 177 18.69 26.02 -36.56
CA GLU A 177 18.98 24.68 -37.12
C GLU A 177 20.46 24.39 -37.46
N LYS A 178 21.32 25.42 -37.59
CA LYS A 178 22.74 25.29 -37.96
C LYS A 178 23.73 25.37 -36.80
N GLN A 179 23.29 25.64 -35.57
CA GLN A 179 24.19 25.93 -34.43
C GLN A 179 24.36 24.78 -33.42
N ILE A 180 23.62 23.68 -33.60
CA ILE A 180 23.66 22.49 -32.72
C ILE A 180 25.08 21.91 -32.59
N GLN A 181 25.94 22.08 -33.61
CA GLN A 181 27.33 21.58 -33.59
C GLN A 181 28.32 22.47 -32.84
N HIS A 182 28.01 23.75 -32.56
CA HIS A 182 28.98 24.70 -31.99
C HIS A 182 28.77 25.02 -30.51
N ASP A 183 27.62 24.67 -29.92
CA ASP A 183 27.31 25.03 -28.52
C ASP A 183 27.21 23.78 -27.62
N LEU A 184 28.32 23.03 -27.57
CA LEU A 184 28.47 21.77 -26.82
C LEU A 184 28.03 21.91 -25.36
N ALA A 185 28.28 23.06 -24.73
CA ALA A 185 27.90 23.32 -23.34
C ALA A 185 26.37 23.28 -23.14
N LYS A 186 25.59 23.87 -24.06
CA LYS A 186 24.11 23.84 -23.99
C LYS A 186 23.56 22.44 -24.20
N TYR A 187 24.07 21.73 -25.21
CA TYR A 187 23.71 20.34 -25.46
C TYR A 187 24.02 19.46 -24.25
N LEU A 188 25.24 19.53 -23.73
CA LEU A 188 25.64 18.76 -22.54
C LEU A 188 24.80 19.11 -21.31
N THR A 189 24.42 20.37 -21.09
CA THR A 189 23.61 20.76 -19.92
C THR A 189 22.20 20.17 -19.99
N VAL A 190 21.53 20.29 -21.14
CA VAL A 190 20.18 19.71 -21.34
C VAL A 190 20.25 18.19 -21.32
N SER A 191 21.20 17.59 -22.03
CA SER A 191 21.41 16.14 -22.04
C SER A 191 21.74 15.61 -20.65
N PHE A 192 22.61 16.27 -19.88
CA PHE A 192 22.95 15.86 -18.51
C PHE A 192 21.75 15.96 -17.58
N TYR A 193 20.91 16.99 -17.71
CA TYR A 193 19.67 17.09 -16.96
C TYR A 193 18.73 15.90 -17.22
N TRP A 194 18.49 15.59 -18.50
CA TRP A 194 17.65 14.47 -18.88
C TRP A 194 18.25 13.11 -18.51
N ILE A 195 19.56 12.93 -18.67
CA ILE A 195 20.29 11.71 -18.32
C ILE A 195 20.29 11.49 -16.80
N LEU A 196 20.38 12.54 -15.99
CA LEU A 196 20.44 12.40 -14.53
C LEU A 196 19.04 12.24 -13.91
N PHE A 197 18.10 13.12 -14.27
CA PHE A 197 16.82 13.20 -13.57
C PHE A 197 15.75 12.27 -14.14
N ALA A 198 15.78 11.91 -15.43
CA ALA A 198 14.79 10.97 -15.99
C ALA A 198 14.91 9.56 -15.38
N PRO A 199 16.12 8.99 -15.21
CA PRO A 199 16.27 7.75 -14.45
C PRO A 199 15.85 7.93 -13.00
N LEU A 200 16.17 9.05 -12.36
CA LEU A 200 15.78 9.29 -10.96
C LEU A 200 14.25 9.30 -10.80
N ALA A 201 13.52 9.93 -11.73
CA ALA A 201 12.06 9.95 -11.71
C ALA A 201 11.44 8.58 -12.02
N LEU A 202 12.03 7.83 -12.96
CA LEU A 202 11.61 6.46 -13.26
C LEU A 202 11.85 5.51 -12.07
N LEU A 203 12.97 5.69 -11.37
CA LEU A 203 13.38 4.85 -10.25
C LEU A 203 12.75 5.28 -8.92
N ALA A 204 12.18 6.49 -8.79
CA ALA A 204 11.64 6.97 -7.53
C ALA A 204 10.62 6.02 -6.87
N PRO A 205 9.63 5.42 -7.59
CA PRO A 205 8.76 4.40 -7.03
C PRO A 205 9.50 3.14 -6.60
N LEU A 206 10.51 2.71 -7.34
CA LEU A 206 11.32 1.54 -6.99
C LEU A 206 12.17 1.81 -5.74
N VAL A 207 12.75 3.00 -5.63
CA VAL A 207 13.46 3.46 -4.44
C VAL A 207 12.52 3.51 -3.24
N MET A 208 11.27 3.96 -3.42
CA MET A 208 10.26 3.95 -2.36
C MET A 208 9.99 2.54 -1.83
N TYR A 209 9.74 1.57 -2.72
CA TYR A 209 9.54 0.17 -2.33
C TYR A 209 10.80 -0.44 -1.70
N TYR A 210 11.98 -0.13 -2.24
CA TYR A 210 13.24 -0.58 -1.68
C TYR A 210 13.49 0.00 -0.28
N LEU A 211 13.21 1.28 -0.05
CA LEU A 211 13.34 1.90 1.27
C LEU A 211 12.36 1.29 2.27
N LEU A 212 11.12 1.02 1.85
CA LEU A 212 10.16 0.32 2.70
C LEU A 212 10.67 -1.07 3.07
N TYR A 213 11.13 -1.84 2.08
CA TYR A 213 11.76 -3.13 2.29
C TYR A 213 12.95 -3.03 3.24
N TRP A 214 13.84 -2.07 3.01
CA TRP A 214 15.05 -1.85 3.80
C TRP A 214 14.75 -1.44 5.25
N VAL A 215 13.76 -0.58 5.48
CA VAL A 215 13.31 -0.20 6.83
C VAL A 215 12.70 -1.40 7.56
N LEU A 216 11.91 -2.20 6.86
CA LEU A 216 11.30 -3.41 7.44
C LEU A 216 12.33 -4.53 7.67
N HIS A 217 13.41 -4.57 6.88
CA HIS A 217 14.37 -5.68 6.84
C HIS A 217 15.73 -5.39 7.50
N GLU A 218 16.42 -4.30 7.14
CA GLU A 218 17.83 -4.04 7.49
C GLU A 218 18.04 -3.07 8.65
N GLN A 219 17.23 -2.02 8.82
CA GLN A 219 17.39 -1.08 9.96
C GLN A 219 17.01 -1.70 11.31
N GLY A 220 16.34 -2.85 11.32
CA GLY A 220 16.33 -3.72 12.48
C GLY A 220 17.56 -4.60 12.42
N ASN A 221 18.56 -4.37 13.27
CA ASN A 221 19.71 -5.26 13.48
C ASN A 221 19.24 -6.69 13.84
N GLY A 222 18.84 -7.47 12.83
CA GLY A 222 18.02 -8.68 12.97
C GLY A 222 16.55 -8.36 13.28
N TYR A 223 15.66 -8.45 12.30
CA TYR A 223 14.20 -8.65 12.45
C TYR A 223 13.41 -7.67 13.34
N TYR A 224 13.99 -6.58 13.83
CA TYR A 224 13.40 -5.88 14.98
C TYR A 224 12.08 -5.15 14.67
N LEU A 225 12.02 -4.28 13.66
CA LEU A 225 10.77 -3.54 13.37
C LEU A 225 9.70 -4.41 12.71
N GLY A 226 10.08 -5.19 11.69
CA GLY A 226 9.16 -6.11 11.02
C GLY A 226 8.63 -7.19 11.97
N GLY A 227 9.50 -7.76 12.81
CA GLY A 227 9.13 -8.71 13.86
C GLY A 227 8.26 -8.09 14.95
N GLN A 228 8.60 -6.90 15.46
CA GLN A 228 7.75 -6.20 16.44
C GLN A 228 6.36 -5.86 15.89
N LEU A 229 6.27 -5.47 14.62
CA LEU A 229 4.98 -5.26 13.96
C LEU A 229 4.22 -6.58 13.85
N LEU A 230 4.91 -7.69 13.56
CA LEU A 230 4.31 -9.02 13.51
C LEU A 230 3.80 -9.47 14.89
N ASP A 231 4.61 -9.35 15.93
CA ASP A 231 4.25 -9.63 17.32
C ASP A 231 3.05 -8.77 17.78
N MET A 232 3.04 -7.49 17.40
CA MET A 232 1.94 -6.56 17.69
C MET A 232 0.66 -6.99 16.96
N MET A 233 0.76 -7.42 15.70
CA MET A 233 -0.39 -7.91 14.93
C MET A 233 -0.94 -9.21 15.51
N GLU A 234 -0.08 -10.11 15.97
CA GLU A 234 -0.48 -11.36 16.63
C GLU A 234 -1.22 -11.08 17.95
N ALA A 235 -0.63 -10.25 18.83
CA ALA A 235 -1.28 -9.85 20.08
C ALA A 235 -2.62 -9.13 19.85
N PHE A 236 -2.69 -8.30 18.81
CA PHE A 236 -3.93 -7.64 18.41
C PHE A 236 -4.98 -8.65 17.91
N ALA A 237 -4.59 -9.60 17.07
CA ALA A 237 -5.48 -10.65 16.57
C ALA A 237 -6.10 -11.45 17.72
N ASP A 238 -5.29 -11.87 18.69
CA ASP A 238 -5.76 -12.61 19.87
C ASP A 238 -6.77 -11.81 20.70
N SER A 239 -6.47 -10.53 20.94
CA SER A 239 -7.37 -9.64 21.67
C SER A 239 -8.72 -9.46 20.95
N VAL A 240 -8.70 -9.31 19.62
CA VAL A 240 -9.92 -9.15 18.82
C VAL A 240 -10.72 -10.44 18.75
N ALA A 241 -10.07 -11.58 18.54
CA ALA A 241 -10.73 -12.89 18.51
C ALA A 241 -11.41 -13.20 19.85
N HIS A 242 -10.72 -12.94 20.97
CA HIS A 242 -11.29 -13.11 22.30
C HIS A 242 -12.51 -12.21 22.53
N SER A 243 -12.41 -10.93 22.15
CA SER A 243 -13.49 -9.96 22.29
C SER A 243 -14.71 -10.33 21.45
N ALA A 244 -14.50 -10.77 20.21
CA ALA A 244 -15.56 -11.22 19.32
C ALA A 244 -16.28 -12.47 19.86
N ASN A 245 -15.52 -13.44 20.38
CA ASN A 245 -16.09 -14.62 21.01
C ASN A 245 -16.93 -14.28 22.25
N ALA A 246 -16.39 -13.44 23.14
CA ALA A 246 -17.12 -12.98 24.34
C ALA A 246 -18.42 -12.23 23.97
N TRP A 247 -18.37 -11.41 22.92
CA TRP A 247 -19.55 -10.69 22.44
C TRP A 247 -20.63 -11.65 21.93
N VAL A 248 -20.28 -12.56 21.02
CA VAL A 248 -21.24 -13.53 20.44
C VAL A 248 -21.82 -14.46 21.52
N THR A 249 -20.99 -15.00 22.41
CA THR A 249 -21.47 -15.85 23.51
C THR A 249 -22.34 -15.10 24.51
N GLY A 250 -22.10 -13.80 24.72
CA GLY A 250 -22.95 -12.93 25.52
C GLY A 250 -24.35 -12.73 24.93
N TRP A 251 -24.49 -12.67 23.60
CA TRP A 251 -25.79 -12.59 22.92
C TRP A 251 -26.59 -13.91 22.98
N LEU A 252 -25.93 -15.05 23.18
CA LEU A 252 -26.55 -16.37 23.21
C LEU A 252 -27.06 -16.78 24.61
N ARG A 253 -26.78 -15.97 25.65
CA ARG A 253 -27.27 -16.16 27.02
C ARG A 253 -28.48 -15.28 27.30
#